data_AF-A0A1H0JZY6-F1
#
_entry.id   AF-A0A1H0JZY6-F1
#
_cell.length_a   1.000
_cell.length_b   1.000
_cell.length_c   1.000
_cell.angle_alpha   90.00
_cell.angle_beta   90.00
_cell.angle_gamma   90.00
#
_symmetry.space_group_name_H-M   'P 1'
#
loop_
_entity.id
_entity.type
_entity.pdbx_description
1 polymer ?
#
loop_
_entity_poly.entity_id
_entity_poly.type
_entity_poly.pdbx_seq_one_letter_code
_entity_poly.pdbx_strand_id
1 'polypeptide(L)' 'MSEFVWWVSPHDGESHAIPRSQAEAGANDGTVDTECDKVLLIEHAQHCSNGKFCQKCLVKVGQRVIDRSWYV' A
#
# COMPACT_ATOMS: atom_id res chain seq x y z
N MET A 1 13.45 5.95 -4.86
CA MET A 1 12.80 5.21 -3.75
C MET A 1 11.30 5.27 -4.00
N SER A 2 10.58 4.15 -3.91
CA SER A 2 9.14 4.12 -4.19
C SER A 2 8.37 4.94 -3.15
N GLU A 3 7.52 5.85 -3.61
CA GLU A 3 6.74 6.78 -2.78
C GLU A 3 5.57 6.10 -2.04
N PHE A 4 5.31 4.83 -2.36
CA PHE A 4 4.16 4.07 -1.88
C PHE A 4 4.58 2.69 -1.38
N VAL A 5 3.85 2.22 -0.37
CA VAL A 5 3.93 0.83 0.14
C VAL A 5 2.61 0.12 -0.12
N TRP A 6 2.66 -1.20 -0.24
CA TRP A 6 1.48 -2.01 -0.51
C TRP A 6 1.15 -2.87 0.71
N TRP A 7 -0.03 -2.65 1.29
CA TRP A 7 -0.50 -3.45 2.42
C TRP A 7 -1.78 -4.20 2.07
N VAL A 8 -1.92 -5.43 2.58
CA VAL A 8 -3.14 -6.24 2.37
C VAL A 8 -4.25 -5.74 3.27
N SER A 9 -5.42 -5.53 2.71
CA SER A 9 -6.66 -5.39 3.46
C SER A 9 -7.17 -6.77 3.89
N PRO A 10 -7.40 -7.02 5.19
CA PRO A 10 -8.11 -8.23 5.63
C PRO A 10 -9.58 -8.24 5.17
N HIS A 11 -10.14 -7.07 4.82
CA HIS A 11 -11.56 -6.94 4.49
C HIS A 11 -11.88 -7.37 3.04
N ASP A 12 -11.00 -7.08 2.09
CA ASP A 12 -11.19 -7.44 0.68
C ASP A 12 -10.11 -8.37 0.13
N GLY A 13 -9.08 -8.68 0.93
CA GLY A 13 -7.96 -9.53 0.53
C GLY A 13 -7.08 -8.92 -0.56
N GLU A 14 -7.28 -7.65 -0.92
CA GLU A 14 -6.49 -6.95 -1.92
C GLU A 14 -5.37 -6.13 -1.27
N SER A 15 -4.27 -5.99 -2.00
CA SER A 15 -3.18 -5.09 -1.63
C SER A 15 -3.48 -3.69 -2.11
N HIS A 16 -3.49 -2.73 -1.20
CA HIS A 16 -3.73 -1.32 -1.51
C HIS A 16 -2.45 -0.51 -1.35
N ALA A 17 -2.31 0.49 -2.20
CA ALA A 17 -1.19 1.41 -2.12
C ALA A 17 -1.47 2.48 -1.08
N ILE A 18 -0.49 2.73 -0.23
CA ILE A 18 -0.53 3.72 0.84
C ILE A 18 0.70 4.61 0.68
N PRO A 19 0.58 5.94 0.84
CA PRO A 19 1.73 6.83 0.90
C PRO A 19 2.72 6.37 1.97
N ARG A 20 4.00 6.24 1.60
CA ARG A 20 5.04 5.79 2.53
C ARG A 20 5.13 6.69 3.76
N SER A 21 4.91 8.00 3.60
CA SER A 21 4.88 8.96 4.70
C SER A 21 3.79 8.66 5.73
N GLN A 22 2.61 8.18 5.30
CA GLN A 22 1.55 7.78 6.23
C GLN A 22 1.87 6.46 6.93
N ALA A 23 2.40 5.49 6.18
CA ALA A 23 2.78 4.20 6.73
C ALA A 23 3.92 4.30 7.77
N GLU A 24 4.89 5.19 7.55
CA GLU A 24 6.03 5.41 8.46
C GLU A 24 5.67 6.31 9.66
N ALA A 25 4.79 7.30 9.47
CA ALA A 25 4.33 8.13 10.58
C ALA A 25 3.55 7.33 11.63
N GLY A 26 3.00 6.17 11.24
CA GLY A 26 2.03 5.43 12.04
C GLY A 26 0.72 6.21 12.09
N ALA A 27 -0.38 5.55 11.75
CA ALA A 27 -1.68 6.18 11.92
C ALA A 27 -1.95 6.41 13.40
N ASN A 28 -2.10 7.67 13.79
CA ASN A 28 -2.43 8.05 15.17
C ASN A 28 -3.77 7.43 15.64
N ASP A 29 -4.64 7.08 14.70
CA ASP A 29 -5.94 6.44 14.93
C ASP A 29 -5.98 4.96 14.52
N GLY A 30 -4.83 4.38 14.16
CA GLY A 30 -4.75 3.01 13.66
C GLY A 30 -5.31 2.82 12.25
N THR A 31 -5.57 3.89 11.48
CA THR A 31 -6.04 3.82 10.10
C THR A 31 -5.20 4.59 9.08
N VAL A 32 -5.01 4.04 7.88
CA VAL A 32 -4.31 4.71 6.77
C VAL A 32 -5.23 4.91 5.59
N ASP A 33 -5.07 6.05 4.94
CA ASP A 33 -5.75 6.33 3.69
C ASP A 33 -4.98 5.66 2.55
N THR A 34 -5.70 4.84 1.80
CA THR A 34 -5.17 4.26 0.57
C THR A 34 -5.36 5.22 -0.59
N GLU A 35 -4.53 5.06 -1.61
CA GLU A 35 -4.66 5.81 -2.86
C GLU A 35 -6.02 5.59 -3.53
N CYS A 36 -6.71 4.48 -3.30
CA CYS A 36 -8.05 4.26 -3.84
C CYS A 36 -9.19 4.91 -3.06
N ASP A 37 -8.88 5.83 -2.14
CA ASP A 37 -9.82 6.54 -1.26
C ASP A 37 -10.55 5.61 -0.27
N LYS A 38 -9.97 4.43 0.01
CA LYS A 38 -10.41 3.54 1.10
C LYS A 38 -9.55 3.75 2.35
N VAL A 39 -10.17 3.58 3.50
CA VAL A 39 -9.49 3.57 4.81
C VAL A 39 -9.13 2.13 5.18
N LEU A 40 -7.87 1.89 5.52
CA LEU A 40 -7.34 0.61 5.98
C LEU A 40 -7.00 0.65 7.47
N LEU A 41 -7.34 -0.39 8.21
CA LEU A 41 -6.90 -0.54 9.61
C LEU A 41 -5.46 -1.09 9.66
N ILE A 42 -4.52 -0.30 10.18
CA ILE A 42 -3.11 -0.67 10.33
C ILE A 42 -2.94 -1.96 11.14
N GLU A 43 -3.71 -2.11 12.22
CA GLU A 43 -3.58 -3.24 13.16
C GLU A 43 -3.74 -4.61 12.49
N HIS A 44 -4.38 -4.65 11.32
CA HIS A 44 -4.60 -5.86 10.54
C HIS A 44 -3.94 -5.82 9.16
N ALA A 45 -3.28 -4.71 8.81
CA ALA A 45 -2.66 -4.55 7.51
C ALA A 45 -1.23 -5.09 7.53
N GLN A 46 -0.96 -6.07 6.67
CA GLN A 46 0.38 -6.67 6.54
C GLN A 46 1.05 -6.19 5.25
N HIS A 47 2.36 -5.94 5.33
CA HIS A 47 3.18 -5.63 4.16
C HIS A 47 3.02 -6.75 3.11
N CYS A 48 2.55 -6.40 1.90
CA CYS A 48 2.40 -7.34 0.81
C CYS A 48 3.39 -7.05 -0.30
N SER A 49 4.35 -7.95 -0.49
CA SER A 49 5.20 -7.96 -1.68
C SER A 49 4.61 -8.78 -2.82
N ASN A 50 3.68 -9.69 -2.55
CA ASN A 50 3.06 -10.59 -3.52
C ASN A 50 1.58 -10.83 -3.17
N GLY A 51 0.67 -10.30 -4.00
CA GLY A 51 -0.76 -10.41 -3.75
C GLY A 51 -1.63 -9.87 -4.88
N LYS A 52 -2.94 -9.94 -4.68
CA LYS A 52 -3.92 -9.36 -5.61
C LYS A 52 -3.98 -7.86 -5.38
N PHE A 53 -3.36 -7.08 -6.25
CA PHE A 53 -3.32 -5.63 -6.11
C PHE A 53 -4.66 -4.99 -6.49
N CYS A 54 -5.11 -4.03 -5.67
CA CYS A 54 -6.30 -3.26 -5.98
C CYS A 54 -6.08 -2.49 -7.29
N GLN A 55 -6.95 -2.73 -8.26
CA GLN A 55 -6.83 -2.14 -9.60
C GLN A 55 -6.90 -0.61 -9.56
N LYS A 56 -7.70 -0.03 -8.66
CA LYS A 56 -7.78 1.44 -8.50
C LYS A 56 -6.46 2.03 -8.02
N CYS A 57 -5.84 1.40 -7.03
CA CYS A 57 -4.51 1.77 -6.57
C CYS A 57 -3.50 1.63 -7.72
N LEU A 58 -3.48 0.50 -8.43
CA LEU A 58 -2.56 0.30 -9.56
C LEU A 58 -2.69 1.37 -10.66
N VAL A 59 -3.91 1.82 -10.96
CA VAL A 59 -4.14 2.87 -11.97
C VAL A 59 -3.66 4.23 -11.47
N LYS A 60 -3.94 4.59 -10.21
CA LYS A 60 -3.55 5.89 -9.63
C LYS A 60 -2.03 5.98 -9.41
N VAL A 61 -1.44 4.94 -8.83
CA VAL A 61 -0.02 4.92 -8.48
C VAL A 61 0.85 4.58 -9.71
N GLY A 62 0.21 4.09 -10.78
CA GLY A 62 0.85 3.46 -11.92
C GLY A 62 1.43 2.10 -11.54
N GLN A 63 1.45 1.16 -12.48
CA GLN A 63 2.32 -0.02 -12.39
C GLN A 63 3.79 0.43 -12.42
N ARG A 64 4.28 0.97 -11.31
CA ARG A 64 5.69 1.26 -11.08
C ARG A 64 6.12 0.68 -9.74
N VAL A 65 5.78 -0.59 -9.52
CA VAL A 65 6.77 -1.50 -8.95
C VAL A 65 7.78 -1.80 -10.06
N ILE A 66 8.58 -0.79 -10.44
CA ILE A 66 9.89 -1.08 -11.01
C ILE A 66 10.76 -1.32 -9.79
N ASP A 67 10.78 -2.56 -9.33
CA ASP A 67 11.87 -3.05 -8.49
C ASP A 67 13.14 -3.00 -9.35
N ARG A 68 13.94 -1.95 -9.17
CA ARG A 68 15.28 -1.80 -9.78
C ARG A 68 16.35 -1.46 -8.75
N SER A 69 16.12 -1.75 -7.48
CA SER A 69 17.10 -1.43 -6.42
C SER A 69 17.90 -2.63 -5.92
N TRP A 70 17.89 -3.77 -6.63
CA TRP A 70 18.69 -4.94 -6.26
C TRP A 70 19.79 -5.36 -7.25
N TYR A 71 20.05 -4.59 -8.33
CA TYR A 71 21.20 -4.88 -9.21
C TYR A 71 21.83 -3.60 -9.79
N VAL A 72 22.68 -2.93 -9.00
CA VAL A 72 24.09 -2.57 -9.31
C VAL A 72 24.81 -2.14 -8.03
#